data_AF-A0A955PWL7-F1
#
_entry.id   AF-A0A955PWL7-F1
#
_cell.length_a   1.000
_cell.length_b   1.000
_cell.length_c   1.000
_cell.angle_alpha   90.00
_cell.angle_beta   90.00
_cell.angle_gamma   90.00
#
_symmetry.space_group_name_H-M   'P 1'
#
loop_
_entity.id
_entity.type
_entity.pdbx_description
1 polymer ?
#
loop_
_entity_poly.entity_id
_entity_poly.type
_entity_poly.pdbx_seq_one_letter_code
_entity_poly.pdbx_strand_id
1 'polypeptide(L)'
;MKNEGKPGIDRRHLLKGSLALGLASLLTPRVLWANDSPAITLPFERGRRPLVAFPQKRPLMVMTTRPPQLETPFHIFNEDIFTPNDAFFVRWHLANIP
;
A
#
# COMPACT_ATOMS: atom_id res chain seq x y z
N MET A 1 63.75 14.28 16.73
CA MET A 1 62.46 14.37 16.03
C MET A 1 61.46 13.49 16.79
N LYS A 2 60.57 14.10 17.60
CA LYS A 2 59.50 13.37 18.31
C LYS A 2 58.21 13.61 17.55
N ASN A 3 57.65 12.54 17.00
CA ASN A 3 56.50 12.56 16.09
C ASN A 3 55.23 13.04 16.79
N GLU A 4 54.54 13.99 16.16
CA GLU A 4 53.23 14.47 16.55
C GLU A 4 52.16 13.38 16.37
N GLY A 5 51.54 12.95 17.47
CA GLY A 5 50.36 12.09 17.43
C GLY A 5 49.12 12.95 17.13
N LYS A 6 48.67 12.96 15.88
CA LYS A 6 47.42 13.62 15.47
C LYS A 6 46.26 13.14 16.36
N PRO A 7 45.37 14.02 16.88
CA PRO A 7 44.22 13.59 17.66
C PRO A 7 43.26 12.81 16.75
N GLY A 8 43.33 11.48 16.83
CA GLY A 8 42.38 10.58 16.19
C GLY A 8 41.03 10.67 16.88
N ILE A 9 39.95 10.51 16.12
CA ILE A 9 38.58 10.57 16.62
C ILE A 9 38.40 9.51 17.73
N ASP A 10 38.10 9.96 18.95
CA ASP A 10 37.92 9.10 20.12
C ASP A 10 36.57 8.34 20.05
N ARG A 11 36.62 7.03 20.32
CA ARG A 11 35.47 6.12 20.29
C ARG A 11 34.32 6.59 21.18
N ARG A 12 34.63 7.25 22.30
CA ARG A 12 33.64 7.79 23.23
C ARG A 12 32.88 8.98 22.63
N HIS A 13 33.57 9.82 21.86
CA HIS A 13 32.93 10.92 21.15
C HIS A 13 32.03 10.40 20.02
N LEU A 14 32.45 9.34 19.32
CA LEU A 14 31.59 8.65 18.34
C LEU A 14 30.33 8.06 18.97
N LEU A 15 30.45 7.37 20.11
CA LEU A 15 29.31 6.79 20.83
C LEU A 15 28.34 7.86 21.35
N LYS A 16 28.85 8.98 21.86
CA LYS A 16 28.02 10.11 22.29
C LYS A 16 27.32 10.77 21.11
N GLY A 17 28.01 10.92 19.98
CA GLY A 17 27.45 11.48 18.75
C GLY A 17 26.33 10.60 18.18
N SER A 18 26.53 9.28 18.13
CA SER A 18 25.51 8.36 17.62
C SER A 18 24.27 8.30 18.52
N LEU A 19 24.46 8.35 19.84
CA LEU A 19 23.34 8.40 20.80
C LEU A 19 22.53 9.70 20.66
N ALA A 20 23.20 10.84 20.52
CA ALA A 20 22.55 12.14 20.34
C ALA A 20 21.75 12.21 19.03
N LEU A 21 22.29 11.68 17.93
CA LEU A 21 21.58 11.59 16.64
C LEU A 21 20.38 10.64 16.71
N GLY A 22 20.53 9.50 17.39
CA GLY A 22 19.43 8.56 17.64
C GLY A 22 18.28 9.19 18.43
N LEU A 23 18.57 9.90 19.52
CA LEU A 23 17.57 10.63 20.30
C LEU A 23 16.93 11.79 19.52
N ALA A 24 17.71 12.53 18.74
CA ALA A 24 17.19 13.59 17.89
C ALA A 24 16.19 13.05 16.83
N SER A 25 16.43 11.85 16.29
CA SER A 25 15.53 11.21 15.33
C SER A 25 14.16 10.82 15.90
N LEU A 26 14.03 10.69 17.23
CA LEU A 26 12.76 10.41 17.91
C LEU A 26 11.88 11.66 18.04
N LEU A 27 12.49 12.85 18.00
CA LEU A 27 11.79 14.13 18.06
C LEU A 27 11.31 14.60 16.68
N THR A 28 11.77 13.95 15.61
CA THR A 28 11.30 14.22 14.26
C THR A 28 9.91 13.60 14.08
N PRO A 29 8.86 14.38 13.77
CA PRO A 29 7.54 13.81 13.50
C PRO A 29 7.64 12.87 12.31
N ARG A 30 7.42 11.57 12.55
CA ARG A 30 7.25 10.58 11.48
C ARG A 30 5.86 10.78 10.89
N VAL A 31 5.81 11.47 9.76
CA VAL A 31 4.62 11.43 8.90
C VAL A 31 4.59 10.06 8.25
N LEU A 32 3.84 9.13 8.85
CA LEU A 32 3.47 7.90 8.18
C LEU A 32 2.36 8.26 7.18
N TRP A 33 2.70 8.33 5.90
CA TRP A 33 1.68 8.39 4.87
C TRP A 33 0.93 7.06 4.86
N ALA A 34 -0.29 7.08 5.42
CA ALA A 34 -1.23 5.99 5.18
C ALA A 34 -1.65 6.08 3.72
N ASN A 35 -1.15 5.16 2.90
CA ASN A 35 -1.60 5.03 1.51
C ASN A 35 -2.97 4.35 1.55
N ASP A 36 -4.03 5.14 1.70
CA ASP A 36 -5.38 4.58 1.73
C ASP A 36 -5.64 3.94 0.35
N SER A 37 -5.83 2.61 0.34
CA SER A 37 -6.07 1.91 -0.91
C SER A 37 -7.38 2.42 -1.51
N PRO A 38 -7.44 2.64 -2.84
CA PRO A 38 -8.66 3.14 -3.46
C PRO A 38 -9.83 2.22 -3.11
N ALA A 39 -10.93 2.79 -2.65
CA ALA A 39 -12.10 2.05 -2.19
C ALA A 39 -13.38 2.79 -2.53
N ILE A 40 -14.45 2.04 -2.79
CA ILE A 40 -15.81 2.54 -2.97
C ILE A 40 -16.65 2.14 -1.76
N THR A 41 -17.59 3.01 -1.36
CA THR A 41 -18.58 2.69 -0.34
C THR A 41 -19.94 2.56 -1.01
N LEU A 42 -20.50 1.35 -0.99
CA LEU A 42 -21.82 1.05 -1.52
C LEU A 42 -22.94 1.57 -0.58
N PRO A 43 -24.14 1.87 -1.09
CA PRO A 43 -25.23 2.50 -0.32
C PRO A 43 -25.96 1.50 0.59
N PHE A 44 -25.22 0.74 1.39
CA PHE A 44 -25.73 -0.22 2.37
C PHE A 44 -24.69 -0.49 3.46
N GLU A 45 -25.11 -1.11 4.57
CA GLU A 45 -24.21 -1.44 5.68
C GLU A 45 -23.07 -2.36 5.27
N ARG A 46 -21.87 -2.13 5.79
CA ARG A 46 -20.65 -2.88 5.41
C ARG A 46 -20.35 -2.82 3.91
N GLY A 47 -20.68 -1.71 3.25
CA GLY A 47 -20.51 -1.48 1.81
C GLY A 47 -19.11 -1.02 1.36
N ARG A 48 -18.13 -0.83 2.25
CA ARG A 48 -16.76 -0.44 1.84
C ARG A 48 -16.07 -1.60 1.13
N ARG A 49 -15.61 -1.37 -0.10
CA ARG A 49 -14.93 -2.37 -0.94
C ARG A 49 -13.66 -1.79 -1.54
N PRO A 50 -12.52 -2.49 -1.44
CA PRO A 50 -11.29 -2.05 -2.09
C PRO A 50 -11.43 -2.20 -3.61
N LEU A 51 -10.84 -1.26 -4.33
CA LEU A 51 -10.68 -1.30 -5.78
C LEU A 51 -9.30 -1.84 -6.11
N VAL A 52 -9.25 -3.00 -6.77
CA VAL A 52 -7.99 -3.68 -7.07
C VAL A 52 -7.99 -4.10 -8.53
N ALA A 53 -6.86 -3.87 -9.20
CA ALA A 53 -6.62 -4.38 -10.55
C ALA A 53 -6.14 -5.84 -10.48
N PHE A 54 -6.86 -6.73 -11.14
CA PHE A 54 -6.45 -8.11 -11.39
C PHE A 54 -5.79 -8.21 -12.77
N PRO A 55 -5.05 -9.30 -13.10
CA PRO A 55 -4.51 -9.48 -14.44
C PRO A 55 -5.59 -9.30 -15.51
N GLN A 56 -5.33 -8.45 -16.51
CA GLN A 56 -6.24 -8.12 -17.62
C GLN A 56 -7.55 -7.41 -17.21
N LYS A 57 -7.69 -7.01 -15.95
CA LYS A 57 -8.86 -6.28 -15.45
C LYS A 57 -8.45 -4.88 -15.03
N ARG A 58 -9.30 -3.89 -15.33
CA ARG A 58 -9.21 -2.57 -14.70
C ARG A 58 -9.55 -2.69 -13.20
N PRO A 59 -9.36 -1.65 -12.37
CA PRO A 59 -9.72 -1.72 -10.95
C PRO A 59 -11.21 -2.06 -10.74
N LEU A 60 -11.48 -3.19 -10.08
CA LEU A 60 -12.83 -3.68 -9.74
C LEU A 60 -13.04 -3.76 -8.23
N MET A 61 -14.31 -3.80 -7.79
CA MET A 61 -14.65 -3.95 -6.38
C MET A 61 -14.40 -5.39 -5.94
N VAL A 62 -13.50 -5.61 -4.97
CA VAL A 62 -13.21 -6.96 -4.48
C VAL A 62 -14.16 -7.35 -3.36
N MET A 63 -14.86 -8.47 -3.53
CA MET A 63 -15.65 -9.12 -2.49
C MET A 63 -14.81 -10.15 -1.73
N THR A 64 -14.15 -11.05 -2.48
CA THR A 64 -13.24 -12.06 -1.95
C THR A 64 -12.05 -12.24 -2.89
N THR A 65 -10.88 -12.56 -2.35
CA THR A 65 -9.65 -12.79 -3.13
C THR A 65 -9.42 -14.26 -3.48
N ARG A 66 -9.88 -15.19 -2.63
CA ARG A 66 -9.73 -16.64 -2.81
C ARG A 66 -10.99 -17.39 -2.34
N PRO A 67 -11.89 -17.80 -3.25
CA PRO A 67 -11.84 -17.59 -4.70
C PRO A 67 -12.04 -16.11 -5.12
N PRO A 68 -11.58 -15.70 -6.32
CA PRO A 68 -11.79 -14.34 -6.81
C PRO A 68 -13.28 -14.04 -7.06
N GLN A 69 -13.78 -13.01 -6.39
CA GLN A 69 -15.10 -12.42 -6.62
C GLN A 69 -14.95 -10.91 -6.74
N LEU A 70 -15.15 -10.41 -7.96
CA LEU A 70 -14.95 -9.02 -8.35
C LEU A 70 -16.25 -8.50 -8.99
N GLU A 71 -16.69 -7.33 -8.56
CA GLU A 71 -17.89 -6.67 -9.11
C GLU A 71 -17.52 -5.40 -9.88
N THR A 72 -18.29 -5.16 -10.94
CA THR A 72 -18.17 -3.98 -11.82
C THR A 72 -18.72 -2.74 -11.10
N PRO A 73 -17.93 -1.67 -10.91
CA PRO A 73 -18.44 -0.39 -10.41
C PRO A 73 -19.60 0.14 -11.26
N PHE A 74 -20.67 0.62 -10.61
CA PHE A 74 -21.91 0.98 -11.30
C PHE A 74 -21.75 2.07 -12.37
N HIS A 75 -20.82 3.01 -12.19
CA HIS A 75 -20.58 4.08 -13.17
C HIS A 75 -20.12 3.56 -14.54
N ILE A 76 -19.56 2.35 -14.61
CA ILE A 76 -19.11 1.73 -15.87
C ILE A 76 -20.29 1.44 -16.79
N PHE A 77 -21.48 1.19 -16.25
CA PHE A 77 -22.69 0.98 -17.07
C PHE A 77 -23.15 2.25 -17.81
N ASN A 78 -22.57 3.41 -17.49
CA ASN A 78 -22.81 4.65 -18.24
C ASN A 78 -21.79 4.87 -19.38
N GLU A 79 -20.76 4.03 -19.50
CA GLU A 79 -19.70 4.19 -20.51
C GLU A 79 -20.13 3.68 -21.89
N ASP A 80 -20.76 2.50 -21.94
CA ASP A 80 -21.18 1.83 -23.18
C ASP A 80 -22.32 0.84 -22.91
N ILE A 81 -23.04 0.44 -23.96
CA ILE A 81 -24.09 -0.60 -23.96
C ILE A 81 -23.49 -1.97 -23.60
N PHE A 82 -22.29 -2.26 -24.10
CA PHE A 82 -21.59 -3.51 -23.80
C PHE A 82 -20.52 -3.29 -22.74
N THR A 83 -20.60 -4.05 -21.64
CA THR A 83 -19.53 -4.03 -20.64
C THR A 83 -18.26 -4.66 -21.23
N PRO A 84 -17.15 -3.92 -21.34
CA PRO A 84 -15.92 -4.45 -21.92
C PRO A 84 -15.27 -5.50 -21.01
N ASN A 85 -14.46 -6.36 -21.62
CA ASN A 85 -13.86 -7.52 -20.93
C ASN A 85 -13.00 -7.13 -19.72
N ASP A 86 -12.35 -5.97 -19.75
CA ASP A 86 -11.51 -5.47 -18.66
C ASP A 86 -12.33 -5.01 -17.43
N ALA A 87 -13.61 -4.67 -17.61
CA ALA A 87 -14.56 -4.31 -16.56
C ALA A 87 -15.54 -5.41 -16.16
N PHE A 88 -15.60 -6.50 -16.93
CA PHE A 88 -16.59 -7.55 -16.70
C PHE A 88 -16.38 -8.23 -15.35
N PHE A 89 -17.46 -8.45 -14.60
CA PHE A 89 -17.42 -9.06 -13.27
C PHE A 89 -16.78 -10.46 -13.30
N VAL A 90 -16.22 -10.89 -12.17
CA VAL A 90 -15.59 -12.20 -12.03
C VAL A 90 -16.21 -12.89 -10.82
N ARG A 91 -16.64 -14.14 -10.98
CA ARG A 91 -17.21 -14.92 -9.87
C ARG A 91 -16.75 -16.37 -9.93
N TRP A 92 -15.96 -16.75 -8.93
CA TRP A 92 -15.57 -18.13 -8.70
C TRP A 92 -16.13 -18.65 -7.39
N HIS A 93 -16.34 -19.98 -7.35
CA HIS A 93 -16.84 -20.68 -6.16
C HIS A 93 -15.74 -21.47 -5.45
N LEU A 94 -14.73 -21.95 -6.19
CA LEU A 94 -13.64 -22.76 -5.66
C LEU A 94 -12.33 -22.00 -5.77
N ALA A 95 -11.52 -22.05 -4.70
CA ALA A 95 -10.25 -21.34 -4.62
C ALA A 95 -9.18 -21.87 -5.60
N ASN A 96 -9.32 -23.13 -6.02
CA ASN A 96 -8.39 -23.80 -6.93
C ASN A 96 -8.80 -23.56 -8.38
N ILE A 97 -8.69 -22.31 -8.81
CA ILE A 97 -8.88 -21.93 -10.22
C ILE A 97 -7.62 -22.28 -11.02
N PRO A 98 -7.75 -22.72 -12.29
CA PRO A 98 -6.63 -23.10 -13.13
C PRO A 98 -5.70 -21.93 -13.47
#